data_AF-A0A7C4Z029-F1
#
_entry.id   AF-A0A7C4Z029-F1
#
_cell.length_a   1.000
_cell.length_b   1.000
_cell.length_c   1.000
_cell.angle_alpha   90.00
_cell.angle_beta   90.00
_cell.angle_gamma   90.00
#
_symmetry.space_group_name_H-M   'P 1'
#
loop_
_entity.id
_entity.type
_entity.pdbx_description
1 polymer ?
#
loop_
_entity_poly.entity_id
_entity_poly.type
_entity_poly.pdbx_seq_one_letter_code
_entity_poly.pdbx_strand_id
1 'polypeptide(L)'
;LEHDKIQPTGFQKEGVRAFLFEMAVGGLGYLKSFEQEFKNKGKDILTEFLGSENQGVQKVLEFCEKRSERAIRDLPTELNSFRGNDQVVNDLIDAILAAYTKSFEEPYVYPHVNSIRRAIVDTVTITSETRSLMDDLLGKGPHCWDGCQLCVMLERDCNYLPFDQPFLVTNRLTADIIRILRQMVDSPVQIFPLKIGVEKEFMRFVSAARHTIDLISPWLSPEIVKVLAEKAEENGLNIRIITSRDTSNKFHEESLKLLRDIGSRIKVKIAQLLHAKGMLVDDVMLLTGSFNFTISGLTSNVENLMVDFSLQGSQNFKKEFEVLWTESQPID
;
A
#
# COMPACT_ATOMS: atom_id res chain seq x y z
N LEU A 1 13.04 -0.07 -31.67
CA LEU A 1 14.00 0.54 -32.63
C LEU A 1 13.45 1.92 -32.92
N GLU A 2 14.06 3.06 -32.58
CA GLU A 2 15.48 3.42 -32.46
C GLU A 2 16.15 3.20 -31.07
N HIS A 3 17.47 3.22 -30.91
CA HIS A 3 18.66 3.11 -31.81
C HIS A 3 19.88 3.25 -30.89
N ASP A 4 20.99 2.56 -31.19
CA ASP A 4 22.27 2.56 -30.45
C ASP A 4 22.97 3.95 -30.35
N LYS A 5 22.31 5.03 -30.81
CA LYS A 5 22.77 6.43 -30.79
C LYS A 5 21.94 7.34 -29.87
N ILE A 6 20.96 6.82 -29.13
CA ILE A 6 20.14 7.63 -28.22
C ILE A 6 20.73 7.58 -26.80
N GLN A 7 21.81 8.33 -26.61
CA GLN A 7 22.27 8.77 -25.27
C GLN A 7 21.81 10.22 -25.07
N PRO A 8 21.32 10.61 -23.88
CA PRO A 8 21.02 12.00 -23.62
C PRO A 8 22.33 12.79 -23.50
N THR A 9 22.63 13.63 -24.48
CA THR A 9 23.58 14.74 -24.31
C THR A 9 22.83 15.96 -23.76
N GLY A 10 23.09 16.35 -22.51
CA GLY A 10 22.58 17.58 -21.89
C GLY A 10 21.67 17.36 -20.66
N PHE A 11 21.35 18.48 -19.99
CA PHE A 11 20.63 18.55 -18.71
C PHE A 11 19.36 17.67 -18.68
N GLN A 12 19.23 16.89 -17.59
CA GLN A 12 18.02 16.13 -17.27
C GLN A 12 16.79 17.03 -17.36
N LYS A 13 15.88 16.73 -18.30
CA LYS A 13 14.51 17.22 -18.21
C LYS A 13 13.86 16.52 -17.03
N GLU A 14 13.26 17.29 -16.12
CA GLU A 14 12.41 16.77 -15.04
C GLU A 14 11.37 15.79 -15.61
N GLY A 15 11.28 14.61 -15.00
CA GLY A 15 10.31 13.57 -15.34
C GLY A 15 10.92 12.20 -15.63
N VAL A 16 10.15 11.15 -15.32
CA VAL A 16 10.50 9.75 -15.61
C VAL A 16 10.12 9.43 -17.05
N ARG A 17 11.07 8.93 -17.85
CA ARG A 17 10.79 8.40 -19.18
C ARG A 17 10.66 6.88 -19.11
N ALA A 18 9.43 6.39 -19.14
CA ALA A 18 9.13 4.96 -19.22
C ALA A 18 9.00 4.52 -20.69
N PHE A 19 9.57 3.37 -21.02
CA PHE A 19 9.39 2.72 -22.31
C PHE A 19 8.65 1.40 -22.09
N LEU A 20 7.48 1.24 -22.71
CA LEU A 20 6.71 0.01 -22.68
C LEU A 20 6.77 -0.66 -24.05
N PHE A 21 7.09 -1.95 -24.06
CA PHE A 21 7.13 -2.78 -25.25
C PHE A 21 6.22 -3.98 -25.09
N GLU A 22 5.51 -4.35 -26.15
CA GLU A 22 4.68 -5.54 -26.20
C GLU A 22 5.53 -6.69 -26.77
N MET A 23 5.88 -7.65 -25.93
CA MET A 23 6.81 -8.75 -26.27
C MET A 23 6.17 -9.86 -27.11
N ALA A 24 4.84 -9.84 -27.30
CA ALA A 24 4.12 -10.83 -28.08
C ALA A 24 4.27 -10.56 -29.59
N VAL A 25 4.67 -11.58 -30.37
CA VAL A 25 4.76 -11.50 -31.83
C VAL A 25 3.39 -11.18 -32.41
N GLY A 26 3.28 -10.03 -33.09
CA GLY A 26 2.03 -9.51 -33.67
C GLY A 26 1.29 -8.48 -32.79
N GLY A 27 1.67 -8.32 -31.52
CA GLY A 27 1.00 -7.45 -30.55
C GLY A 27 -0.38 -7.98 -30.16
N LEU A 28 -0.66 -8.04 -28.85
CA LEU A 28 -2.01 -8.30 -28.34
C LEU A 28 -2.86 -7.00 -28.36
N GLY A 29 -2.26 -5.87 -28.75
CA GLY A 29 -2.94 -4.59 -28.90
C GLY A 29 -3.02 -3.78 -27.61
N TYR A 30 -2.38 -4.25 -26.53
CA TYR A 30 -2.43 -3.57 -25.24
C TYR A 30 -1.83 -2.16 -25.28
N LEU A 31 -0.74 -1.96 -26.01
CA LEU A 31 -0.14 -0.61 -26.14
C LEU A 31 -1.04 0.34 -26.91
N LYS A 32 -1.79 -0.16 -27.90
CA LYS A 32 -2.73 0.64 -28.68
C LYS A 32 -3.96 1.01 -27.84
N SER A 33 -4.46 0.08 -27.02
CA SER A 33 -5.53 0.35 -26.05
C SER A 33 -5.07 1.36 -25.00
N PHE A 34 -3.87 1.16 -24.44
CA PHE A 34 -3.25 2.05 -23.47
C PHE A 34 -3.04 3.46 -24.03
N GLU A 35 -2.56 3.60 -25.27
CA GLU A 35 -2.43 4.90 -25.95
C GLU A 35 -3.78 5.62 -26.10
N GLN A 36 -4.84 4.88 -26.45
CA GLN A 36 -6.19 5.45 -26.57
C GLN A 36 -6.75 5.89 -25.22
N GLU A 37 -6.51 5.12 -24.16
CA GLU A 37 -6.91 5.44 -22.80
C GLU A 37 -6.16 6.67 -22.26
N PHE A 38 -4.85 6.76 -22.50
CA PHE A 38 -4.02 7.89 -22.06
C PHE A 38 -4.37 9.21 -22.76
N LYS A 39 -4.85 9.15 -24.01
CA LYS A 39 -5.35 10.33 -24.74
C LYS A 39 -6.66 10.86 -24.15
N ASN A 40 -7.41 10.04 -23.42
CA ASN A 40 -8.68 10.42 -22.84
C ASN A 40 -8.47 11.03 -21.44
N LYS A 41 -8.13 12.33 -21.38
CA LYS A 41 -7.86 13.07 -20.12
C LYS A 41 -9.02 13.07 -19.10
N GLY A 42 -10.22 12.64 -19.50
CA GLY A 42 -11.38 12.50 -18.61
C GLY A 42 -11.56 11.10 -18.03
N LYS A 43 -10.80 10.09 -18.48
CA LYS A 43 -10.81 8.75 -17.90
C LYS A 43 -9.86 8.71 -16.71
N ASP A 44 -10.42 8.57 -15.52
CA ASP A 44 -9.65 8.22 -14.34
C ASP A 44 -9.39 6.70 -14.37
N ILE A 45 -8.27 6.32 -14.98
CA ILE A 45 -7.82 4.92 -15.10
C ILE A 45 -7.72 4.26 -13.72
N LEU A 46 -7.32 5.03 -12.71
CA LEU A 46 -7.22 4.52 -11.34
C LEU A 46 -8.61 4.23 -10.78
N THR A 47 -9.58 5.12 -10.98
CA THR A 47 -10.99 4.87 -10.63
C THR A 47 -11.61 3.73 -11.45
N GLU A 48 -11.25 3.56 -12.72
CA GLU A 48 -11.71 2.42 -13.55
C GLU A 48 -11.13 1.08 -13.04
N PHE A 49 -9.85 1.08 -12.67
CA PHE A 49 -9.15 -0.08 -12.13
C PHE A 49 -9.65 -0.44 -10.72
N LEU A 50 -9.65 0.52 -9.79
CA LEU A 50 -10.15 0.32 -8.42
C LEU A 50 -11.66 0.00 -8.45
N GLY A 51 -12.40 0.69 -9.33
CA GLY A 51 -13.81 0.46 -9.61
C GLY A 51 -14.79 1.12 -8.64
N SER A 52 -16.08 0.92 -8.93
CA SER A 52 -17.23 1.18 -8.06
C SER A 52 -17.97 -0.13 -7.74
N GLU A 53 -19.01 -0.08 -6.90
CA GLU A 53 -20.01 -1.17 -6.87
C GLU A 53 -20.43 -1.42 -8.33
N ASN A 54 -20.15 -2.63 -8.85
CA ASN A 54 -20.42 -3.12 -10.21
C ASN A 54 -19.35 -2.96 -11.32
N GLN A 55 -18.16 -2.39 -11.09
CA GLN A 55 -17.04 -2.37 -12.07
C GLN A 55 -15.66 -2.45 -11.38
N GLY A 56 -14.59 -2.71 -12.13
CA GLY A 56 -13.21 -2.76 -11.62
C GLY A 56 -12.93 -3.95 -10.69
N VAL A 57 -11.79 -3.88 -10.01
CA VAL A 57 -11.29 -4.99 -9.16
C VAL A 57 -12.23 -5.24 -7.97
N GLN A 58 -12.83 -4.22 -7.37
CA GLN A 58 -13.79 -4.39 -6.26
C GLN A 58 -14.94 -5.34 -6.62
N LYS A 59 -15.53 -5.20 -7.82
CA LYS A 59 -16.61 -6.11 -8.26
C LYS A 59 -16.15 -7.56 -8.36
N VAL A 60 -14.93 -7.79 -8.86
CA VAL A 60 -14.37 -9.14 -8.98
C VAL A 60 -14.21 -9.76 -7.59
N LEU A 61 -13.67 -8.99 -6.64
CA LEU A 61 -13.47 -9.42 -5.26
C LEU A 61 -14.80 -9.72 -4.57
N GLU A 62 -15.79 -8.82 -4.69
CA GLU A 62 -17.13 -9.03 -4.16
C GLU A 62 -17.82 -10.25 -4.77
N PHE A 63 -17.68 -10.46 -6.08
CA PHE A 63 -18.26 -11.63 -6.75
C PHE A 63 -17.67 -12.94 -6.21
N CYS A 64 -16.35 -12.98 -6.02
CA CYS A 64 -15.66 -14.13 -5.43
C CYS A 64 -16.11 -14.39 -3.99
N GLU A 65 -16.19 -13.34 -3.16
CA GLU A 65 -16.64 -13.46 -1.77
C GLU A 65 -18.10 -13.94 -1.68
N LYS A 66 -19.02 -13.26 -2.40
CA LYS A 66 -20.44 -13.63 -2.46
C LYS A 66 -20.65 -15.06 -2.99
N ARG A 67 -19.78 -15.56 -3.86
CA ARG A 67 -19.83 -16.94 -4.36
C ARG A 67 -19.48 -17.95 -3.28
N SER A 68 -18.39 -17.73 -2.53
CA SER A 68 -17.99 -18.65 -1.45
C SER A 68 -18.97 -18.63 -0.28
N GLU A 69 -19.47 -17.45 0.10
CA GLU A 69 -20.52 -17.33 1.12
C GLU A 69 -21.82 -18.04 0.71
N ARG A 70 -22.23 -17.87 -0.55
CA ARG A 70 -23.40 -18.56 -1.11
C ARG A 70 -23.22 -20.07 -1.06
N ALA A 71 -22.06 -20.58 -1.45
CA ALA A 71 -21.77 -22.01 -1.41
C ALA A 71 -21.93 -22.58 0.01
N ILE A 72 -21.37 -21.92 1.04
CA ILE A 72 -21.53 -22.35 2.44
C ILE A 72 -22.97 -22.28 2.91
N ARG A 73 -23.66 -21.16 2.64
CA ARG A 73 -25.04 -20.95 3.10
C ARG A 73 -26.01 -21.95 2.48
N ASP A 74 -25.84 -22.24 1.20
CA ASP A 74 -26.76 -23.11 0.45
C ASP A 74 -26.34 -24.60 0.57
N LEU A 75 -25.13 -24.89 1.09
CA LEU A 75 -24.58 -26.24 1.26
C LEU A 75 -25.53 -27.23 1.98
N PRO A 76 -26.18 -26.89 3.12
CA PRO A 76 -27.11 -27.81 3.76
C PRO A 76 -28.28 -28.20 2.85
N THR A 77 -28.84 -27.24 2.13
CA THR A 77 -29.93 -27.48 1.18
C THR A 77 -29.47 -28.35 0.03
N GLU A 78 -28.29 -28.06 -0.54
CA GLU A 78 -27.74 -28.84 -1.65
C GLU A 78 -27.43 -30.28 -1.23
N LEU A 79 -26.74 -30.51 -0.11
CA LEU A 79 -26.37 -31.86 0.34
C LEU A 79 -27.57 -32.67 0.83
N ASN A 80 -28.55 -32.04 1.47
CA ASN A 80 -29.76 -32.74 1.92
C ASN A 80 -30.57 -33.33 0.76
N SER A 81 -30.43 -32.80 -0.46
CA SER A 81 -31.08 -33.36 -1.66
C SER A 81 -30.56 -34.74 -2.06
N PHE A 82 -29.37 -35.14 -1.57
CA PHE A 82 -28.75 -36.44 -1.81
C PHE A 82 -29.11 -37.49 -0.75
N ARG A 83 -29.87 -37.11 0.30
CA ARG A 83 -30.27 -38.05 1.35
C ARG A 83 -31.27 -39.08 0.82
N GLY A 84 -31.17 -40.29 1.37
CA GLY A 84 -32.05 -41.41 1.04
C GLY A 84 -32.07 -42.45 2.14
N ASN A 85 -32.34 -43.71 1.77
CA ASN A 85 -32.43 -44.82 2.72
C ASN A 85 -31.06 -45.41 3.10
N ASP A 86 -29.98 -45.01 2.43
CA ASP A 86 -28.63 -45.50 2.73
C ASP A 86 -28.02 -44.70 3.89
N GLN A 87 -27.83 -45.38 5.02
CA GLN A 87 -27.27 -44.76 6.22
C GLN A 87 -25.81 -44.31 6.03
N VAL A 88 -25.02 -45.03 5.23
CA VAL A 88 -23.61 -44.68 4.99
C VAL A 88 -23.50 -43.38 4.21
N VAL A 89 -24.41 -43.16 3.26
CA VAL A 89 -24.52 -41.90 2.51
C VAL A 89 -24.96 -40.76 3.43
N ASN A 90 -25.94 -41.00 4.28
CA ASN A 90 -26.42 -39.99 5.24
C ASN A 90 -25.32 -39.59 6.23
N ASP A 91 -24.56 -40.55 6.76
CA ASP A 91 -23.43 -40.31 7.67
C ASP A 91 -22.31 -39.49 6.98
N LEU A 92 -22.03 -39.76 5.70
CA LEU A 92 -21.09 -38.98 4.90
C LEU A 92 -21.55 -37.52 4.75
N ILE A 93 -22.82 -37.31 4.43
CA ILE A 93 -23.41 -35.95 4.32
C ILE A 93 -23.29 -35.21 5.65
N ASP A 94 -23.62 -35.87 6.77
CA ASP A 94 -23.52 -35.29 8.11
C ASP A 94 -22.08 -34.91 8.47
N ALA A 95 -21.10 -35.75 8.11
CA ALA A 95 -19.69 -35.46 8.31
C ALA A 95 -19.20 -34.26 7.49
N ILE A 96 -19.60 -34.16 6.21
CA ILE A 96 -19.25 -33.01 5.34
C ILE A 96 -19.86 -31.72 5.90
N LEU A 97 -21.15 -31.74 6.25
CA LEU A 97 -21.82 -30.57 6.83
C LEU A 97 -21.16 -30.14 8.14
N ALA A 98 -20.85 -31.09 9.03
CA ALA A 98 -20.16 -30.80 10.27
C ALA A 98 -18.78 -30.18 10.03
N ALA A 99 -18.00 -30.68 9.06
CA ALA A 99 -16.69 -30.13 8.74
C ALA A 99 -16.76 -28.68 8.25
N TYR A 100 -17.72 -28.33 7.40
CA TYR A 100 -17.86 -26.96 6.90
C TYR A 100 -18.49 -25.99 7.91
N THR A 101 -19.33 -26.46 8.84
CA THR A 101 -20.13 -25.58 9.71
C THR A 101 -19.69 -25.58 11.17
N LYS A 102 -18.88 -26.55 11.62
CA LYS A 102 -18.48 -26.70 13.03
C LYS A 102 -16.97 -26.66 13.27
N SER A 103 -16.15 -26.63 12.23
CA SER A 103 -14.68 -26.61 12.39
C SER A 103 -14.12 -25.27 12.84
N PHE A 104 -14.79 -24.16 12.53
CA PHE A 104 -14.40 -22.81 12.94
C PHE A 104 -15.63 -22.03 13.40
N GLU A 105 -15.43 -21.14 14.38
CA GLU A 105 -16.49 -20.23 14.85
C GLU A 105 -16.78 -19.14 13.81
N GLU A 106 -15.76 -18.79 13.02
CA GLU A 106 -15.82 -17.67 12.09
C GLU A 106 -16.54 -18.06 10.79
N PRO A 107 -17.62 -17.35 10.41
CA PRO A 107 -18.53 -17.76 9.33
C PRO A 107 -17.88 -17.75 7.94
N TYR A 108 -16.69 -17.17 7.83
CA TYR A 108 -15.95 -16.99 6.59
C TYR A 108 -14.65 -17.79 6.53
N VAL A 109 -14.41 -18.63 7.54
CA VAL A 109 -13.25 -19.50 7.65
C VAL A 109 -13.75 -20.94 7.61
N TYR A 110 -13.27 -21.70 6.64
CA TYR A 110 -13.64 -23.09 6.46
C TYR A 110 -12.42 -23.94 6.13
N PRO A 111 -12.42 -25.21 6.51
CA PRO A 111 -11.28 -26.09 6.27
C PRO A 111 -11.08 -26.34 4.77
N HIS A 112 -9.83 -26.55 4.37
CA HIS A 112 -9.47 -26.94 3.01
C HIS A 112 -10.16 -28.26 2.63
N VAL A 113 -10.68 -28.39 1.40
CA VAL A 113 -11.41 -29.59 0.93
C VAL A 113 -10.62 -30.89 1.13
N ASN A 114 -9.30 -30.88 0.89
CA ASN A 114 -8.42 -32.02 1.17
C ASN A 114 -8.33 -32.37 2.67
N SER A 115 -8.36 -31.38 3.56
CA SER A 115 -8.37 -31.62 5.02
C SER A 115 -9.70 -32.24 5.44
N ILE A 116 -10.81 -31.76 4.88
CA ILE A 116 -12.14 -32.36 5.09
C ILE A 116 -12.17 -33.80 4.60
N ARG A 117 -11.73 -34.03 3.36
CA ARG A 117 -11.61 -35.37 2.77
C ARG A 117 -10.82 -36.31 3.68
N ARG A 118 -9.67 -35.85 4.18
CA ARG A 118 -8.82 -36.66 5.06
C ARG A 118 -9.54 -37.01 6.36
N ALA A 119 -10.14 -36.02 7.01
CA ALA A 119 -10.88 -36.22 8.26
C ALA A 119 -12.07 -37.18 8.08
N ILE A 120 -12.80 -37.08 6.97
CA ILE A 120 -13.93 -37.96 6.65
C ILE A 120 -13.47 -39.40 6.44
N VAL A 121 -12.40 -39.62 5.68
CA VAL A 121 -11.85 -40.98 5.43
C VAL A 121 -11.45 -41.66 6.74
N ASP A 122 -11.01 -40.89 7.73
CA ASP A 122 -10.60 -41.41 9.04
C ASP A 122 -11.80 -41.62 10.00
N THR A 123 -13.01 -41.12 9.69
CA THR A 123 -14.17 -41.11 10.60
C THR A 123 -15.42 -41.83 10.08
N VAL A 124 -15.59 -41.96 8.76
CA VAL A 124 -16.76 -42.56 8.11
C VAL A 124 -16.33 -43.78 7.30
N THR A 125 -17.18 -44.81 7.27
CA THR A 125 -16.91 -45.99 6.45
C THR A 125 -17.02 -45.65 4.96
N ILE A 126 -15.92 -45.76 4.21
CA ILE A 126 -15.87 -45.44 2.79
C ILE A 126 -15.97 -46.72 1.94
N THR A 127 -17.06 -46.84 1.18
CA THR A 127 -17.25 -47.87 0.15
C THR A 127 -16.78 -47.34 -1.22
N SER A 128 -16.76 -48.17 -2.25
CA SER A 128 -16.49 -47.73 -3.62
C SER A 128 -17.52 -46.71 -4.12
N GLU A 129 -18.77 -46.86 -3.71
CA GLU A 129 -19.89 -45.98 -4.09
C GLU A 129 -19.81 -44.64 -3.35
N THR A 130 -19.63 -44.65 -2.03
CA THR A 130 -19.52 -43.41 -1.25
C THR A 130 -18.23 -42.64 -1.55
N ARG A 131 -17.17 -43.31 -2.01
CA ARG A 131 -15.97 -42.63 -2.50
C ARG A 131 -16.23 -41.79 -3.74
N SER A 132 -17.03 -42.30 -4.69
CA SER A 132 -17.40 -41.54 -5.88
C SER A 132 -18.30 -40.36 -5.51
N LEU A 133 -19.29 -40.61 -4.66
CA LEU A 133 -20.24 -39.58 -4.21
C LEU A 133 -19.56 -38.48 -3.39
N MET A 134 -18.54 -38.81 -2.59
CA MET A 134 -17.81 -37.84 -1.77
C MET A 134 -17.23 -36.69 -2.60
N ASP A 135 -16.71 -36.98 -3.80
CA ASP A 135 -16.15 -35.94 -4.67
C ASP A 135 -17.24 -34.99 -5.18
N ASP A 136 -18.43 -35.51 -5.52
CA ASP A 136 -19.58 -34.72 -5.94
C ASP A 136 -20.15 -33.86 -4.80
N LEU A 137 -20.20 -34.41 -3.57
CA LEU A 137 -20.69 -33.70 -2.38
C LEU A 137 -19.71 -32.61 -1.92
N LEU A 138 -18.41 -32.91 -1.87
CA LEU A 138 -17.37 -31.91 -1.61
C LEU A 138 -17.35 -30.84 -2.73
N GLY A 139 -17.77 -31.24 -3.95
CA GLY A 139 -18.12 -30.44 -5.12
C GLY A 139 -19.07 -29.25 -4.88
N LYS A 140 -19.89 -29.34 -3.82
CA LYS A 140 -20.91 -28.33 -3.48
C LYS A 140 -20.41 -27.30 -2.46
N GLY A 141 -19.35 -27.64 -1.74
CA GLY A 141 -18.70 -26.73 -0.81
C GLY A 141 -17.92 -25.62 -1.51
N PRO A 142 -17.46 -24.61 -0.76
CA PRO A 142 -16.54 -23.62 -1.31
C PRO A 142 -15.21 -24.28 -1.71
N HIS A 143 -14.91 -24.27 -3.02
CA HIS A 143 -13.67 -24.83 -3.56
C HIS A 143 -12.48 -23.89 -3.53
N CYS A 144 -12.72 -22.58 -3.52
CA CYS A 144 -11.67 -21.59 -3.36
C CYS A 144 -11.91 -20.81 -2.08
N TRP A 145 -11.08 -21.13 -1.09
CA TRP A 145 -10.82 -20.27 0.05
C TRP A 145 -9.87 -19.15 -0.36
N ASP A 146 -9.93 -18.05 0.37
CA ASP A 146 -9.08 -16.91 0.09
C ASP A 146 -7.60 -17.31 0.19
N GLY A 147 -6.80 -16.99 -0.83
CA GLY A 147 -5.40 -17.42 -0.91
C GLY A 147 -5.15 -18.85 -1.40
N CYS A 148 -6.16 -19.57 -1.91
CA CYS A 148 -6.06 -20.99 -2.27
C CYS A 148 -5.11 -21.30 -3.45
N GLN A 149 -4.30 -22.37 -3.30
CA GLN A 149 -3.46 -22.98 -4.34
C GLN A 149 -4.25 -23.58 -5.53
N LEU A 150 -5.51 -23.96 -5.34
CA LEU A 150 -6.29 -24.68 -6.35
C LEU A 150 -6.86 -23.78 -7.45
N CYS A 151 -7.10 -22.49 -7.15
CA CYS A 151 -7.64 -21.53 -8.12
C CYS A 151 -6.56 -20.98 -9.08
N VAL A 152 -5.29 -21.04 -8.67
CA VAL A 152 -4.15 -20.60 -9.48
C VAL A 152 -3.16 -21.76 -9.52
N MET A 153 -3.46 -22.79 -10.32
CA MET A 153 -2.40 -23.70 -10.78
C MET A 153 -1.47 -22.89 -11.68
N LEU A 154 -0.52 -22.18 -11.08
CA LEU A 154 0.59 -21.63 -11.84
C LEU A 154 1.42 -22.83 -12.30
N GLU A 155 1.55 -22.98 -13.62
CA GLU A 155 2.21 -24.11 -14.28
C GLU A 155 3.69 -24.20 -13.87
N ARG A 156 3.96 -24.88 -12.74
CA ARG A 156 5.26 -25.14 -12.12
C ARG A 156 6.08 -23.90 -11.73
N ASP A 157 6.90 -24.06 -10.70
CA ASP A 157 7.87 -23.08 -10.17
C ASP A 157 7.35 -21.73 -9.63
N CYS A 158 6.03 -21.52 -9.57
CA CYS A 158 5.40 -20.28 -9.08
C CYS A 158 4.50 -20.46 -7.84
N ASN A 159 4.61 -21.59 -7.13
CA ASN A 159 3.86 -21.79 -5.88
C ASN A 159 4.65 -21.21 -4.70
N TYR A 160 4.14 -20.15 -4.10
CA TYR A 160 4.62 -19.66 -2.81
C TYR A 160 4.48 -20.75 -1.74
N LEU A 161 5.30 -20.67 -0.68
CA LEU A 161 5.18 -21.61 0.43
C LEU A 161 3.76 -21.54 1.02
N PRO A 162 3.21 -22.64 1.55
CA PRO A 162 1.86 -22.67 2.10
C PRO A 162 1.57 -21.59 3.16
N PHE A 163 2.60 -21.07 3.83
CA PHE A 163 2.49 -19.98 4.78
C PHE A 163 2.44 -18.59 4.11
N ASP A 164 3.23 -18.36 3.06
CA ASP A 164 3.34 -17.05 2.42
C ASP A 164 2.16 -16.80 1.47
N GLN A 165 1.69 -17.85 0.82
CA GLN A 165 0.69 -17.75 -0.24
C GLN A 165 -0.63 -17.09 0.21
N PRO A 166 -1.21 -17.41 1.39
CA PRO A 166 -2.41 -16.75 1.86
C PRO A 166 -2.26 -15.24 2.07
N PHE A 167 -1.04 -14.72 2.23
CA PHE A 167 -0.80 -13.27 2.34
C PHE A 167 -0.52 -12.60 0.99
N LEU A 168 -0.10 -13.38 -0.01
CA LEU A 168 0.33 -12.86 -1.32
C LEU A 168 -0.77 -12.92 -2.39
N VAL A 169 -1.71 -13.87 -2.29
CA VAL A 169 -2.77 -14.06 -3.31
C VAL A 169 -4.18 -13.93 -2.75
N THR A 170 -4.29 -13.36 -1.56
CA THR A 170 -5.56 -13.13 -0.88
C THR A 170 -6.35 -12.01 -1.55
N ASN A 171 -7.56 -12.36 -1.97
CA ASN A 171 -8.55 -11.46 -2.50
C ASN A 171 -9.07 -10.50 -1.41
N ARG A 172 -9.12 -10.90 -0.14
CA ARG A 172 -9.56 -10.02 0.96
C ARG A 172 -8.54 -8.96 1.32
N LEU A 173 -7.25 -9.32 1.48
CA LEU A 173 -6.23 -8.28 1.69
C LEU A 173 -6.13 -7.40 0.45
N THR A 174 -6.29 -7.95 -0.76
CA THR A 174 -6.36 -7.13 -1.98
C THR A 174 -7.53 -6.14 -1.91
N ALA A 175 -8.71 -6.56 -1.45
CA ALA A 175 -9.89 -5.69 -1.28
C ALA A 175 -9.61 -4.56 -0.28
N ASP A 176 -9.01 -4.90 0.86
CA ASP A 176 -8.64 -3.92 1.89
C ASP A 176 -7.57 -2.95 1.42
N ILE A 177 -6.54 -3.43 0.72
CA ILE A 177 -5.51 -2.59 0.10
C ILE A 177 -6.16 -1.61 -0.89
N ILE A 178 -7.03 -2.11 -1.78
CA ILE A 178 -7.75 -1.28 -2.76
C ILE A 178 -8.63 -0.25 -2.07
N ARG A 179 -9.32 -0.62 -0.98
CA ARG A 179 -10.14 0.30 -0.18
C ARG A 179 -9.27 1.40 0.43
N ILE A 180 -8.12 1.06 1.00
CA ILE A 180 -7.17 2.03 1.56
C ILE A 180 -6.62 2.94 0.46
N LEU A 181 -6.21 2.39 -0.68
CA LEU A 181 -5.71 3.17 -1.82
C LEU A 181 -6.77 4.15 -2.33
N ARG A 182 -8.02 3.70 -2.46
CA ARG A 182 -9.13 4.57 -2.85
C ARG A 182 -9.36 5.69 -1.84
N GLN A 183 -9.35 5.39 -0.53
CA GLN A 183 -9.44 6.42 0.50
C GLN A 183 -8.29 7.44 0.41
N MET A 184 -7.08 7.00 0.11
CA MET A 184 -5.92 7.89 -0.08
C MET A 184 -6.07 8.78 -1.32
N VAL A 185 -6.72 8.29 -2.38
CA VAL A 185 -6.98 9.06 -3.60
C VAL A 185 -8.14 10.04 -3.40
N ASP A 186 -9.24 9.59 -2.82
CA ASP A 186 -10.45 10.38 -2.61
C ASP A 186 -10.27 11.44 -1.50
N SER A 187 -9.38 11.17 -0.54
CA SER A 187 -9.09 12.04 0.60
C SER A 187 -7.59 12.07 0.89
N PRO A 188 -6.79 12.72 0.01
CA PRO A 188 -5.33 12.73 0.11
C PRO A 188 -4.82 13.62 1.26
N VAL A 189 -5.70 14.40 1.89
CA VAL A 189 -5.37 15.33 2.98
C VAL A 189 -6.00 14.83 4.27
N GLN A 190 -5.16 14.65 5.29
CA GLN A 190 -5.59 14.37 6.66
C GLN A 190 -5.24 15.55 7.55
N ILE A 191 -6.24 16.09 8.24
CA ILE A 191 -6.10 17.23 9.14
C ILE A 191 -6.36 16.77 10.56
N PHE A 192 -5.40 17.02 11.44
CA PHE A 192 -5.50 16.82 12.87
C PHE A 192 -5.50 18.19 13.54
N PRO A 193 -6.68 18.72 13.94
CA PRO A 193 -6.77 20.06 14.52
C PRO A 193 -5.91 20.22 15.77
N LEU A 194 -5.84 19.18 16.59
CA LEU A 194 -4.99 19.07 17.77
C LEU A 194 -4.48 17.64 17.88
N LYS A 195 -3.17 17.47 18.01
CA LYS A 195 -2.49 16.18 18.15
C LYS A 195 -1.32 16.32 19.10
N ILE A 196 -1.19 15.38 20.03
CA ILE A 196 0.00 15.26 20.89
C ILE A 196 0.98 14.34 20.17
N GLY A 197 2.16 14.87 19.87
CA GLY A 197 3.22 14.15 19.18
C GLY A 197 2.93 13.92 17.69
N VAL A 198 3.87 14.33 16.86
CA VAL A 198 3.89 14.12 15.41
C VAL A 198 5.10 13.29 14.96
N GLU A 199 5.89 12.77 15.91
CA GLU A 199 7.10 11.99 15.68
C GLU A 199 6.85 10.76 14.80
N LYS A 200 5.72 10.07 15.01
CA LYS A 200 5.37 8.89 14.21
C LYS A 200 5.19 9.26 12.73
N GLU A 201 4.52 10.37 12.43
CA GLU A 201 4.34 10.86 11.08
C GLU A 201 5.64 11.37 10.48
N PHE A 202 6.46 12.10 11.25
CA PHE A 202 7.80 12.52 10.84
C PHE A 202 8.68 11.32 10.46
N MET A 203 8.80 10.32 11.33
CA MET A 203 9.62 9.13 11.08
C MET A 203 9.08 8.31 9.91
N ARG A 204 7.76 8.25 9.73
CA ARG A 204 7.14 7.60 8.56
C ARG A 204 7.57 8.28 7.27
N PHE A 205 7.52 9.61 7.21
CA PHE A 205 7.92 10.39 6.03
C PHE A 205 9.40 10.22 5.72
N VAL A 206 10.26 10.36 6.73
CA VAL A 206 11.71 10.21 6.57
C VAL A 206 12.08 8.78 6.13
N SER A 207 11.41 7.75 6.65
CA SER A 207 11.66 6.35 6.26
C SER A 207 11.15 6.03 4.84
N ALA A 208 10.11 6.73 4.38
CA ALA A 208 9.55 6.57 3.05
C ALA A 208 10.34 7.34 1.97
N ALA A 209 11.15 8.33 2.35
CA ALA A 209 11.94 9.14 1.42
C ALA A 209 12.88 8.30 0.55
N ARG A 210 12.96 8.63 -0.74
CA ARG A 210 13.81 7.93 -1.74
C ARG A 210 14.74 8.86 -2.51
N HIS A 211 14.42 10.14 -2.64
CA HIS A 211 15.14 11.08 -3.50
C HIS A 211 15.42 12.43 -2.82
N THR A 212 14.40 13.07 -2.26
CA THR A 212 14.49 14.46 -1.78
C THR A 212 13.72 14.71 -0.50
N ILE A 213 14.24 15.62 0.32
CA ILE A 213 13.52 16.22 1.46
C ILE A 213 13.74 17.74 1.43
N ASP A 214 12.65 18.50 1.30
CA ASP A 214 12.62 19.94 1.46
C ASP A 214 11.98 20.28 2.81
N LEU A 215 12.80 20.70 3.77
CA LEU A 215 12.38 21.00 5.13
C LEU A 215 12.47 22.49 5.42
N ILE A 216 11.43 23.03 6.04
CA ILE A 216 11.39 24.41 6.53
C ILE A 216 10.96 24.43 7.99
N SER A 217 11.73 25.07 8.86
CA SER A 217 11.40 25.21 10.28
C SER A 217 12.28 26.29 10.92
N PRO A 218 11.75 27.21 11.75
CA PRO A 218 12.60 28.18 12.42
C PRO A 218 13.57 27.53 13.39
N TRP A 219 13.16 26.43 14.05
CA TRP A 219 13.99 25.72 15.01
C TRP A 219 14.08 24.24 14.67
N LEU A 220 15.26 23.69 14.93
CA LEU A 220 15.61 22.29 14.75
C LEU A 220 16.28 21.80 16.03
N SER A 221 16.02 20.55 16.41
CA SER A 221 16.79 19.87 17.46
C SER A 221 17.96 19.08 16.85
N PRO A 222 19.10 18.95 17.56
CA PRO A 222 20.28 18.23 17.07
C PRO A 222 19.98 16.79 16.66
N GLU A 223 19.08 16.11 17.38
CA GLU A 223 18.62 14.75 17.10
C GLU A 223 17.94 14.65 15.73
N ILE A 224 17.16 15.65 15.35
CA ILE A 224 16.47 15.67 14.06
C ILE A 224 17.47 15.88 12.93
N VAL A 225 18.46 16.74 13.13
CA VAL A 225 19.56 16.91 12.18
C VAL A 225 20.33 15.60 11.98
N LYS A 226 20.63 14.85 13.05
CA LYS A 226 21.30 13.55 12.99
C LYS A 226 20.48 12.52 12.20
N VAL A 227 19.18 12.40 12.47
CA VAL A 227 18.28 11.50 11.73
C VAL A 227 18.27 11.83 10.23
N LEU A 228 18.20 13.12 9.87
CA LEU A 228 18.24 13.53 8.47
C LEU A 228 19.59 13.24 7.81
N ALA A 229 20.69 13.42 8.53
CA ALA A 229 22.04 13.13 8.07
C ALA A 229 22.25 11.64 7.79
N GLU A 230 21.88 10.78 8.74
CA GLU A 230 21.92 9.32 8.58
C GLU A 230 21.13 8.90 7.34
N LYS A 231 19.93 9.45 7.15
CA LYS A 231 19.08 9.10 6.00
C LYS A 231 19.60 9.65 4.67
N ALA A 232 20.25 10.82 4.68
CA ALA A 232 20.91 11.36 3.50
C ALA A 232 22.06 10.45 3.04
N GLU A 233 22.80 9.85 3.97
CA GLU A 233 23.89 8.92 3.68
C GLU A 233 23.37 7.54 3.25
N GLU A 234 22.47 6.92 4.03
CA GLU A 234 21.94 5.58 3.79
C GLU A 234 21.24 5.46 2.43
N ASN A 235 20.38 6.42 2.11
CA ASN A 235 19.49 6.36 0.94
C ASN A 235 19.97 7.28 -0.21
N GLY A 236 21.07 8.01 -0.03
CA GLY A 236 21.56 8.97 -1.01
C GLY A 236 20.62 10.17 -1.23
N LEU A 237 19.82 10.55 -0.23
CA LEU A 237 18.83 11.63 -0.33
C LEU A 237 19.49 12.99 -0.49
N ASN A 238 18.89 13.87 -1.28
CA ASN A 238 19.24 15.28 -1.31
C ASN A 238 18.31 16.06 -0.38
N ILE A 239 18.84 16.67 0.66
CA ILE A 239 18.04 17.40 1.65
C ILE A 239 18.32 18.90 1.52
N ARG A 240 17.26 19.70 1.51
CA ARG A 240 17.33 21.16 1.55
C ARG A 240 16.60 21.65 2.79
N ILE A 241 17.27 22.47 3.58
CA ILE A 241 16.74 22.99 4.84
C ILE A 241 16.72 24.51 4.80
N ILE A 242 15.55 25.12 5.00
CA ILE A 242 15.42 26.55 5.29
C ILE A 242 15.14 26.70 6.79
N THR A 243 16.01 27.40 7.50
CA THR A 243 15.88 27.61 8.94
C THR A 243 16.20 29.05 9.37
N SER A 244 16.13 29.35 10.67
CA SER A 244 16.41 30.68 11.20
C SER A 244 17.86 30.81 11.70
N ARG A 245 18.35 32.04 11.92
CA ARG A 245 19.65 32.28 12.59
C ARG A 245 19.48 32.54 14.10
N ASP A 246 18.39 32.06 14.70
CA ASP A 246 18.10 32.33 16.10
C ASP A 246 19.05 31.58 17.05
N THR A 247 20.03 32.30 17.59
CA THR A 247 20.99 31.76 18.56
C THR A 247 20.53 31.88 20.01
N SER A 248 19.32 32.39 20.27
CA SER A 248 18.77 32.44 21.65
C SER A 248 18.31 31.05 22.11
N ASN A 249 17.95 30.17 21.18
CA ASN A 249 17.63 28.77 21.44
C ASN A 249 18.89 27.89 21.35
N LYS A 250 19.40 27.44 22.50
CA LYS A 250 20.65 26.67 22.60
C LYS A 250 20.65 25.37 21.78
N PHE A 251 19.54 24.64 21.75
CA PHE A 251 19.44 23.40 20.98
C PHE A 251 19.44 23.67 19.47
N HIS A 252 18.79 24.76 19.05
CA HIS A 252 18.85 25.19 17.67
C HIS A 252 20.24 25.71 17.29
N GLU A 253 20.92 26.45 18.16
CA GLU A 253 22.30 26.89 17.96
C GLU A 253 23.25 25.69 17.76
N GLU A 254 23.09 24.63 18.54
CA GLU A 254 23.82 23.36 18.35
C GLU A 254 23.49 22.71 16.99
N SER A 255 22.22 22.70 16.60
CA SER A 255 21.79 22.22 15.29
C SER A 255 22.42 23.01 14.15
N LEU A 256 22.53 24.33 14.27
CA LEU A 256 23.20 25.18 13.28
C LEU A 256 24.70 24.86 13.18
N LYS A 257 25.36 24.49 14.29
CA LYS A 257 26.76 24.03 14.26
C LYS A 257 26.88 22.71 13.51
N LEU A 258 26.05 21.72 13.84
CA LEU A 258 26.02 20.43 13.14
C LEU A 258 25.75 20.57 11.64
N LEU A 259 24.81 21.44 11.27
CA LEU A 259 24.43 21.68 9.89
C LEU A 259 25.53 22.38 9.06
N ARG A 260 26.44 23.13 9.69
CA ARG A 260 27.62 23.69 8.98
C ARG A 260 28.66 22.64 8.67
N ASP A 261 28.79 21.64 9.53
CA ASP A 261 29.80 20.58 9.42
C ASP A 261 29.30 19.38 8.59
N ILE A 262 28.08 19.44 8.08
CA ILE A 262 27.38 18.30 7.47
C ILE A 262 27.73 18.12 5.99
N GLY A 263 27.69 16.87 5.51
CA GLY A 263 28.12 16.50 4.15
C GLY A 263 27.32 17.14 3.01
N SER A 264 27.89 17.08 1.80
CA SER A 264 27.41 17.76 0.57
C SER A 264 25.96 17.52 0.14
N ARG A 265 25.29 16.50 0.69
CA ARG A 265 23.90 16.13 0.36
C ARG A 265 22.85 16.95 1.10
N ILE A 266 23.23 17.60 2.20
CA ILE A 266 22.35 18.49 2.94
C ILE A 266 22.78 19.93 2.67
N LYS A 267 21.88 20.71 2.08
CA LYS A 267 22.07 22.13 1.83
C LYS A 267 21.22 22.91 2.80
N VAL A 268 21.77 23.98 3.37
CA VAL A 268 21.08 24.77 4.38
C VAL A 268 21.10 26.24 4.00
N LYS A 269 19.95 26.88 4.16
CA LYS A 269 19.77 28.31 4.00
C LYS A 269 19.04 28.92 5.19
N ILE A 270 19.29 30.21 5.39
CA ILE A 270 18.79 31.02 6.48
C ILE A 270 17.81 32.05 5.93
N ALA A 271 16.60 32.02 6.46
CA ALA A 271 15.56 33.01 6.20
C ALA A 271 15.34 33.91 7.43
N GLN A 272 15.09 35.20 7.20
CA GLN A 272 14.66 36.12 8.25
C GLN A 272 13.15 35.99 8.51
N LEU A 273 12.71 36.22 9.74
CA LEU A 273 11.29 36.15 10.15
C LEU A 273 10.60 34.81 9.79
N LEU A 274 11.37 33.73 9.74
CA LEU A 274 10.85 32.41 9.41
C LEU A 274 9.89 31.93 10.50
N HIS A 275 8.67 31.59 10.12
CA HIS A 275 7.71 30.94 11.03
C HIS A 275 6.96 29.76 10.39
N ALA A 276 7.19 29.48 9.11
CA ALA A 276 6.65 28.29 8.46
C ALA A 276 7.30 27.02 9.03
N LYS A 277 6.50 25.96 9.19
CA LYS A 277 6.98 24.62 9.51
C LYS A 277 6.38 23.61 8.55
N GLY A 278 7.25 22.91 7.83
CA GLY A 278 6.83 21.92 6.87
C GLY A 278 7.97 21.06 6.36
N MET A 279 7.63 19.92 5.80
CA MET A 279 8.55 19.01 5.16
C MET A 279 7.85 18.38 3.95
N LEU A 280 8.42 18.57 2.77
CA LEU A 280 8.00 17.92 1.54
C LEU A 280 9.01 16.84 1.19
N VAL A 281 8.54 15.62 1.03
CA VAL A 281 9.37 14.46 0.69
C VAL A 281 9.01 13.98 -0.71
N ASP A 282 10.04 13.76 -1.54
CA ASP A 282 9.94 13.25 -2.92
C ASP A 282 8.93 14.00 -3.80
N ASP A 283 8.69 15.29 -3.51
CA ASP A 283 7.72 16.16 -4.17
C ASP A 283 6.25 15.68 -4.14
N VAL A 284 5.91 14.69 -3.28
CA VAL A 284 4.57 14.07 -3.23
C VAL A 284 4.02 13.85 -1.82
N MET A 285 4.84 13.92 -0.77
CA MET A 285 4.39 13.78 0.62
C MET A 285 4.66 15.06 1.39
N LEU A 286 3.61 15.81 1.70
CA LEU A 286 3.70 17.07 2.43
C LEU A 286 3.25 16.90 3.88
N LEU A 287 4.12 17.29 4.81
CA LEU A 287 3.86 17.36 6.24
C LEU A 287 3.93 18.82 6.68
N THR A 288 2.86 19.39 7.22
CA THR A 288 2.85 20.79 7.71
C THR A 288 2.07 20.92 9.00
N GLY A 289 2.30 21.99 9.74
CA GLY A 289 1.57 22.26 10.98
C GLY A 289 2.18 23.37 11.82
N SER A 290 1.82 23.40 13.10
CA SER A 290 2.37 24.35 14.07
C SER A 290 3.66 23.88 14.73
N PHE A 291 3.95 22.57 14.65
CA PHE A 291 5.11 21.94 15.27
C PHE A 291 6.42 22.42 14.66
N ASN A 292 7.40 22.74 15.49
CA ASN A 292 8.79 22.84 15.04
C ASN A 292 9.40 21.44 14.95
N PHE A 293 10.43 21.29 14.13
CA PHE A 293 11.20 20.05 14.00
C PHE A 293 12.21 19.92 15.17
N THR A 294 11.69 20.01 16.39
CA THR A 294 12.39 19.87 17.66
C THR A 294 11.83 18.66 18.42
N ILE A 295 12.60 18.10 19.37
CA ILE A 295 12.12 16.96 20.17
C ILE A 295 10.77 17.26 20.82
N SER A 296 10.61 18.42 21.46
CA SER A 296 9.34 18.80 22.10
C SER A 296 8.19 18.99 21.11
N GLY A 297 8.46 19.61 19.95
CA GLY A 297 7.47 19.79 18.88
C GLY A 297 6.99 18.46 18.30
N LEU A 298 7.89 17.49 18.17
CA LEU A 298 7.56 16.17 17.63
C LEU A 298 6.95 15.21 18.66
N THR A 299 7.20 15.35 19.97
CA THR A 299 6.82 14.32 20.97
C THR A 299 5.77 14.78 21.98
N SER A 300 5.88 16.00 22.51
CA SER A 300 5.16 16.40 23.73
C SER A 300 4.15 17.53 23.53
N ASN A 301 4.39 18.39 22.55
CA ASN A 301 3.52 19.54 22.32
C ASN A 301 2.16 19.11 21.75
N VAL A 302 1.13 19.89 22.07
CA VAL A 302 -0.16 19.84 21.38
C VAL A 302 -0.07 20.75 20.17
N GLU A 303 -0.09 20.16 18.98
CA GLU A 303 0.16 20.85 17.71
C GLU A 303 -1.00 20.58 16.75
N ASN A 304 -1.19 21.45 15.75
CA ASN A 304 -1.96 21.06 14.58
C ASN A 304 -1.03 20.34 13.58
N LEU A 305 -1.61 19.41 12.82
CA LEU A 305 -0.90 18.62 11.84
C LEU A 305 -1.76 18.46 10.58
N MET A 306 -1.14 18.67 9.43
CA MET A 306 -1.67 18.34 8.13
C MET A 306 -0.71 17.38 7.43
N VAL A 307 -1.24 16.23 7.02
CA VAL A 307 -0.58 15.23 6.18
C VAL A 307 -1.26 15.29 4.82
N ASP A 308 -0.55 15.70 3.79
CA ASP A 308 -1.10 15.99 2.47
C ASP A 308 -0.32 15.22 1.39
N PHE A 309 -1.03 14.35 0.66
CA PHE A 309 -0.52 13.58 -0.49
C PHE A 309 -1.07 14.11 -1.82
N SER A 310 -1.76 15.25 -1.82
CA SER A 310 -2.33 15.84 -3.02
C SER A 310 -1.24 16.45 -3.89
N LEU A 311 -1.36 16.26 -5.20
CA LEU A 311 -0.46 16.87 -6.17
C LEU A 311 -0.48 18.40 -6.07
N GLN A 312 -1.68 18.97 -5.88
CA GLN A 312 -1.86 20.42 -5.78
C GLN A 312 -1.17 20.99 -4.54
N GLY A 313 -1.35 20.38 -3.36
CA GLY A 313 -0.71 20.83 -2.13
C GLY A 313 0.81 20.73 -2.20
N SER A 314 1.32 19.60 -2.69
CA SER A 314 2.76 19.36 -2.86
C SER A 314 3.40 20.35 -3.85
N GLN A 315 2.77 20.60 -5.01
CA GLN A 315 3.25 21.55 -6.01
C GLN A 315 3.22 23.00 -5.49
N ASN A 316 2.16 23.39 -4.79
CA ASN A 316 2.05 24.73 -4.21
C ASN A 316 3.15 24.94 -3.15
N PHE A 317 3.33 23.99 -2.23
CA PHE A 317 4.39 24.08 -1.22
C PHE A 317 5.77 24.12 -1.88
N LYS A 318 6.05 23.25 -2.85
CA LYS A 318 7.31 23.22 -3.59
C LYS A 318 7.61 24.57 -4.22
N LYS A 319 6.64 25.16 -4.91
CA LYS A 319 6.78 26.46 -5.57
C LYS A 319 7.17 27.56 -4.57
N GLU A 320 6.45 27.66 -3.44
CA GLU A 320 6.76 28.67 -2.41
C GLU A 320 8.10 28.39 -1.72
N PHE A 321 8.44 27.11 -1.52
CA PHE A 321 9.74 26.71 -1.01
C PHE A 321 10.88 27.14 -1.94
N GLU A 322 10.76 26.99 -3.27
CA GLU A 322 11.78 27.43 -4.23
C GLU A 322 11.97 28.96 -4.24
N VAL A 323 10.89 29.72 -4.12
CA VAL A 323 10.94 31.19 -4.02
C VAL A 323 11.74 31.57 -2.79
N LEU A 324 11.34 31.07 -1.62
CA LEU A 324 12.02 31.38 -0.37
C LEU A 324 13.46 30.83 -0.35
N TRP A 325 13.70 29.66 -0.93
CA TRP A 325 15.03 29.08 -1.09
C TRP A 325 15.94 30.03 -1.86
N THR A 326 15.45 30.66 -2.93
CA THR A 326 16.22 31.61 -3.74
C THR A 326 16.55 32.88 -2.96
N GLU A 327 15.60 33.40 -2.18
CA GLU A 327 15.75 34.62 -1.38
C GLU A 327 16.60 34.43 -0.10
N SER A 328 16.67 33.19 0.40
CA SER A 328 17.38 32.85 1.63
C SER A 328 18.91 32.84 1.45
N GLN A 329 19.60 33.20 2.52
CA GLN A 329 21.06 33.31 2.56
C GLN A 329 21.71 31.97 2.91
N PRO A 330 22.96 31.70 2.51
CA PRO A 330 23.72 30.56 3.04
C PRO A 330 23.81 30.57 4.59
N ILE A 331 24.08 29.40 5.17
CA ILE A 331 24.25 29.24 6.63
C ILE A 331 25.53 29.89 7.19
N ASP A 332 26.51 30.12 6.32
CA ASP A 332 27.79 30.74 6.66
C ASP A 332 27.63 32.23 7.02
#